data_AF-A0A401MSW9-F1
#
_entry.id   AF-A0A401MSW9-F1
#
_cell.length_a   1.000
_cell.length_b   1.000
_cell.length_c   1.000
_cell.angle_alpha   90.00
_cell.angle_beta   90.00
_cell.angle_gamma   90.00
#
_symmetry.space_group_name_H-M   'P 1'
#
loop_
_entity.id
_entity.type
_entity.pdbx_description
1 polymer ?
#
loop_
_entity_poly.entity_id
_entity_poly.type
_entity_poly.pdbx_seq_one_letter_code
_entity_poly.pdbx_strand_id
1 'polypeptide(L)'
;MKKLIQRSVTALAVATLAAGALATTATAAPAAPNDGDPTLTDVYIWATDVQLREQPTTDSNVLAVRSQYWLDAVCQKQGQPVDDPGVGKNSWWTAVQEFSGSDIAWVNNLYLQGGEKIEGVPDC
;
A
#
# COMPACT_ATOMS: atom_id res chain seq x y z
N MET A 1 60.29 -39.37 34.72
CA MET A 1 60.31 -39.69 33.27
C MET A 1 58.90 -40.03 32.80
N LYS A 2 58.23 -39.08 32.12
CA LYS A 2 57.25 -39.29 31.03
C LYS A 2 56.71 -37.91 30.62
N LYS A 3 57.15 -37.48 29.43
CA LYS A 3 56.72 -36.26 28.74
C LYS A 3 55.37 -36.52 28.02
N LEU A 4 54.82 -35.42 27.47
CA LEU A 4 53.88 -35.32 26.35
C LEU A 4 52.39 -35.40 26.79
N ILE A 5 51.45 -34.55 26.36
CA ILE A 5 51.29 -33.81 25.10
C ILE A 5 50.54 -32.49 25.39
N GLN A 6 51.03 -31.36 24.85
CA GLN A 6 50.23 -30.15 24.61
C GLN A 6 49.39 -30.35 23.34
N ARG A 7 48.09 -30.00 23.40
CA ARG A 7 47.24 -29.89 22.21
C ARG A 7 46.44 -28.59 22.27
N SER A 8 46.89 -27.63 21.48
CA SER A 8 46.19 -26.40 21.13
C SER A 8 45.42 -26.64 19.84
N VAL A 9 44.10 -26.40 19.79
CA VAL A 9 43.32 -26.15 18.55
C VAL A 9 42.04 -25.38 18.98
N THR A 10 42.05 -24.05 18.83
CA THR A 10 41.27 -23.25 17.85
C THR A 10 39.81 -23.01 18.24
N ALA A 11 39.52 -21.83 18.77
CA ALA A 11 38.16 -21.33 18.98
C ALA A 11 37.56 -20.90 17.63
N LEU A 12 36.44 -21.52 17.23
CA LEU A 12 35.59 -21.00 16.17
C LEU A 12 34.70 -19.89 16.74
N ALA A 13 34.92 -18.65 16.32
CA ALA A 13 33.96 -17.57 16.49
C ALA A 13 32.85 -17.75 15.45
N VAL A 14 31.65 -18.14 15.89
CA VAL A 14 30.45 -18.16 15.05
C VAL A 14 29.85 -16.75 15.09
N ALA A 15 30.13 -15.94 14.07
CA ALA A 15 29.40 -14.70 13.85
C ALA A 15 28.03 -15.05 13.24
N THR A 16 27.00 -15.08 14.06
CA THR A 16 25.61 -15.17 13.60
C THR A 16 25.20 -13.84 12.99
N LEU A 17 25.28 -13.73 11.66
CA LEU A 17 24.60 -12.69 10.90
C LEU A 17 23.10 -12.97 10.94
N ALA A 18 22.39 -12.34 11.88
CA ALA A 18 20.94 -12.25 11.82
C ALA A 18 20.59 -11.26 10.71
N ALA A 19 20.49 -11.76 9.48
CA ALA A 19 19.85 -11.03 8.39
C ALA A 19 18.36 -10.92 8.74
N GLY A 20 17.97 -9.76 9.26
CA GLY A 20 16.57 -9.39 9.45
C GLY A 20 15.88 -9.29 8.10
N ALA A 21 15.29 -10.39 7.66
CA ALA A 21 14.32 -10.38 6.59
C ALA A 21 13.03 -9.75 7.16
N LEU A 22 12.90 -8.43 7.05
CA LEU A 22 11.59 -7.78 7.08
C LEU A 22 10.87 -8.23 5.79
N ALA A 23 10.29 -9.42 5.82
CA ALA A 23 9.29 -9.81 4.85
C ALA A 23 8.09 -8.91 5.12
N THR A 24 7.98 -7.80 4.40
CA THR A 24 6.73 -7.07 4.27
C THR A 24 5.76 -8.04 3.61
N THR A 25 4.90 -8.67 4.41
CA THR A 25 3.79 -9.45 3.88
C THR A 25 2.86 -8.46 3.19
N ALA A 26 3.01 -8.29 1.88
CA ALA A 26 2.01 -7.62 1.08
C ALA A 26 0.72 -8.43 1.25
N THR A 27 -0.23 -7.88 1.99
CA THR A 27 -1.53 -8.53 2.16
C THR A 27 -2.21 -8.52 0.80
N ALA A 28 -2.67 -9.68 0.35
CA ALA A 28 -3.58 -9.72 -0.78
C ALA A 28 -4.87 -8.98 -0.39
N ALA A 29 -5.46 -8.25 -1.33
CA ALA A 29 -6.79 -7.71 -1.16
C ALA A 29 -7.75 -8.88 -0.87
N PRO A 30 -8.86 -8.64 -0.14
CA PRO A 30 -9.98 -9.57 -0.21
C PRO A 30 -10.43 -9.77 -1.67
N ALA A 31 -11.29 -10.75 -1.93
CA ALA A 31 -11.90 -10.83 -3.25
C ALA A 31 -12.76 -9.58 -3.51
N ALA A 32 -12.69 -9.04 -4.73
CA ALA A 32 -13.58 -7.98 -5.15
C ALA A 32 -15.04 -8.48 -5.13
N PRO A 33 -16.00 -7.67 -4.66
CA PRO A 33 -17.43 -7.94 -4.84
C PRO A 33 -17.79 -7.92 -6.32
N ASN A 34 -18.84 -8.64 -6.73
CA ASN A 34 -19.36 -8.57 -8.10
C ASN A 34 -20.42 -7.47 -8.26
N ASP A 35 -20.23 -6.35 -7.57
CA ASP A 35 -21.24 -5.29 -7.42
C ASP A 35 -20.81 -3.94 -8.02
N GLY A 36 -19.55 -3.81 -8.47
CA GLY A 36 -19.02 -2.62 -9.14
C GLY A 36 -19.49 -2.47 -10.59
N ASP A 37 -19.17 -1.34 -11.21
CA ASP A 37 -19.42 -1.13 -12.64
C ASP A 37 -18.45 -2.00 -13.46
N PRO A 38 -18.95 -2.95 -14.28
CA PRO A 38 -18.07 -3.87 -15.02
C PRO A 38 -17.22 -3.20 -16.09
N THR A 39 -17.44 -1.91 -16.37
CA THR A 39 -16.63 -1.10 -17.30
C THR A 39 -15.51 -0.34 -16.61
N LEU A 40 -15.50 -0.30 -15.29
CA LEU A 40 -14.49 0.38 -14.47
C LEU A 40 -13.56 -0.65 -13.79
N THR A 41 -12.44 -0.15 -13.29
CA THR A 41 -11.51 -0.95 -12.49
C THR A 41 -11.91 -0.86 -11.03
N ASP A 42 -12.17 -2.00 -10.39
CA ASP A 42 -12.38 -2.05 -8.95
C ASP A 42 -11.06 -1.82 -8.21
N VAL A 43 -11.06 -0.90 -7.25
CA VAL A 43 -9.92 -0.63 -6.39
C VAL A 43 -10.27 -0.85 -4.93
N TYR A 44 -9.28 -1.30 -4.16
CA TYR A 44 -9.43 -1.60 -2.75
C TYR A 44 -8.58 -0.65 -1.89
N ILE A 45 -9.22 0.01 -0.94
CA ILE A 45 -8.54 0.74 0.12
C ILE A 45 -8.03 -0.30 1.12
N TRP A 46 -6.71 -0.42 1.30
CA TRP A 46 -6.14 -1.40 2.25
C TRP A 46 -6.02 -0.84 3.68
N ALA A 47 -5.94 0.49 3.81
CA ALA A 47 -5.74 1.18 5.08
C ALA A 47 -7.06 1.48 5.81
N THR A 48 -6.95 2.08 6.99
CA THR A 48 -8.07 2.54 7.81
C THR A 48 -8.13 4.06 7.84
N ASP A 49 -9.32 4.61 8.08
CA ASP A 49 -9.59 6.05 8.24
C ASP A 49 -9.09 6.90 7.07
N VAL A 50 -9.18 6.35 5.86
CA VAL A 50 -8.73 6.99 4.64
C VAL A 50 -9.72 8.07 4.23
N GLN A 51 -9.22 9.29 4.12
CA GLN A 51 -9.99 10.47 3.74
C GLN A 51 -10.10 10.54 2.21
N LEU A 52 -11.32 10.38 1.70
CA LEU A 52 -11.68 10.63 0.31
C LEU A 52 -11.96 12.13 0.14
N ARG A 53 -11.28 12.75 -0.82
CA ARG A 53 -11.19 14.21 -0.92
C ARG A 53 -11.85 14.76 -2.17
N GLU A 54 -12.28 16.01 -2.11
CA GLU A 54 -12.92 16.68 -3.25
C GLU A 54 -11.96 16.91 -4.41
N GLN A 55 -10.66 17.10 -4.13
CA GLN A 55 -9.60 17.29 -5.12
C GLN A 55 -8.39 16.41 -4.75
N PRO A 56 -7.45 16.15 -5.70
CA PRO A 56 -6.26 15.32 -5.45
C PRO A 56 -5.18 16.06 -4.66
N THR A 57 -5.57 16.58 -3.49
CA THR A 57 -4.74 17.33 -2.55
C THR A 57 -5.31 17.16 -1.14
N THR A 58 -4.42 17.07 -0.16
CA THR A 58 -4.78 16.97 1.26
C THR A 58 -5.43 18.22 1.81
N ASP A 59 -5.33 19.35 1.10
CA ASP A 59 -5.87 20.64 1.53
C ASP A 59 -7.35 20.82 1.13
N SER A 60 -7.89 19.92 0.31
CA SER A 60 -9.30 19.95 -0.08
C SER A 60 -10.22 19.27 0.93
N ASN A 61 -11.50 19.58 0.84
CA ASN A 61 -12.55 19.05 1.71
C ASN A 61 -12.55 17.51 1.70
N VAL A 62 -12.82 16.92 2.85
CA VAL A 62 -13.08 15.49 2.99
C VAL A 62 -14.55 15.24 2.67
N LEU A 63 -14.81 14.44 1.64
CA LEU A 63 -16.16 14.06 1.23
C LEU A 63 -16.63 12.78 1.95
N ALA A 64 -15.70 11.87 2.25
CA ALA A 64 -15.98 10.64 2.97
C ALA A 64 -14.74 10.11 3.70
N VAL A 65 -14.96 9.20 4.66
CA VAL A 65 -13.90 8.43 5.32
C VAL A 65 -14.23 6.94 5.18
N ARG A 66 -13.27 6.15 4.70
CA ARG A 66 -13.45 4.71 4.47
C ARG A 66 -12.27 3.92 5.04
N SER A 67 -12.56 2.69 5.43
CA SER A 67 -11.58 1.72 5.93
C SER A 67 -11.84 0.42 5.22
N GLN A 68 -10.82 -0.18 4.60
CA GLN A 68 -10.92 -1.54 4.05
C GLN A 68 -12.13 -1.74 3.12
N TYR A 69 -12.18 -0.93 2.05
CA TYR A 69 -13.39 -0.72 1.26
C TYR A 69 -13.13 -0.79 -0.25
N TRP A 70 -14.10 -1.32 -0.99
CA TRP A 70 -14.09 -1.43 -2.45
C TRP A 70 -14.80 -0.25 -3.11
N LEU A 71 -14.23 0.23 -4.22
CA LEU A 71 -14.72 1.40 -4.97
C LEU A 71 -14.47 1.18 -6.46
N ASP A 72 -15.27 1.82 -7.31
CA ASP A 72 -14.94 1.91 -8.74
C ASP A 72 -13.93 3.04 -8.95
N ALA A 73 -12.87 2.79 -9.72
CA ALA A 73 -11.95 3.82 -10.18
C ALA A 73 -12.34 4.36 -11.55
N VAL A 74 -12.52 5.67 -11.62
CA VAL A 74 -12.96 6.39 -12.83
C VAL A 74 -11.77 6.79 -13.70
N CYS A 75 -10.80 7.48 -13.11
CA CYS A 75 -9.53 7.83 -13.74
C CYS A 75 -8.51 8.19 -12.66
N GLN A 76 -7.24 8.35 -13.02
CA GLN A 76 -6.18 8.75 -12.10
C GLN A 76 -5.29 9.85 -12.69
N LYS A 77 -4.68 10.67 -11.83
CA LYS A 77 -3.71 11.69 -12.24
C LYS A 77 -2.73 12.02 -11.12
N GLN A 78 -1.66 12.72 -11.45
CA GLN A 78 -0.77 13.28 -10.44
C GLN A 78 -1.44 14.46 -9.72
N GLY A 79 -1.29 14.48 -8.40
CA GLY A 79 -1.77 15.53 -7.52
C GLY A 79 -0.71 15.91 -6.49
N GLN A 80 -1.15 16.37 -5.31
CA GLN A 80 -0.22 16.66 -4.22
C GLN A 80 0.50 15.36 -3.78
N PRO A 81 1.84 15.36 -3.68
CA PRO A 81 2.57 14.25 -3.07
C PRO A 81 2.15 14.05 -1.61
N VAL A 82 1.82 12.81 -1.27
CA VAL A 82 1.57 12.38 0.12
C VAL A 82 2.79 11.60 0.60
N ASP A 83 3.22 11.90 1.83
CA ASP A 83 4.31 11.23 2.53
C ASP A 83 3.78 10.81 3.90
N ASP A 84 3.52 9.52 4.05
CA ASP A 84 3.07 8.91 5.29
C ASP A 84 4.25 8.10 5.88
N PRO A 85 4.82 8.51 7.02
CA PRO A 85 6.00 7.87 7.58
C PRO A 85 5.84 6.38 7.89
N GLY A 86 4.61 5.90 8.12
CA GLY A 86 4.32 4.50 8.41
C GLY A 86 4.08 3.65 7.18
N VAL A 87 3.94 4.26 6.00
CA VAL A 87 3.42 3.62 4.81
C VAL A 87 4.32 3.83 3.59
N GLY A 88 4.70 5.08 3.31
CA GLY A 88 5.51 5.44 2.15
C GLY A 88 5.08 6.75 1.51
N LYS A 89 5.44 6.94 0.24
CA LYS A 89 5.13 8.16 -0.51
C LYS A 89 4.44 7.83 -1.83
N ASN A 90 3.50 8.67 -2.24
CA ASN A 90 2.88 8.58 -3.56
C ASN A 90 2.28 9.92 -3.99
N SER A 91 2.44 10.29 -5.26
CA SER A 91 1.87 11.49 -5.87
C SER A 91 0.68 11.24 -6.78
N TRP A 92 0.33 9.98 -7.05
CA TRP A 92 -0.83 9.62 -7.85
C TRP A 92 -2.09 9.57 -6.99
N TRP A 93 -3.17 10.07 -7.57
CA TRP A 93 -4.50 10.06 -6.98
C TRP A 93 -5.49 9.46 -7.96
N THR A 94 -6.41 8.67 -7.45
CA THR A 94 -7.48 8.04 -8.22
C THR A 94 -8.81 8.68 -7.86
N ALA A 95 -9.55 9.11 -8.89
CA ALA A 95 -10.94 9.50 -8.77
C ALA A 95 -11.78 8.22 -8.62
N VAL A 96 -12.57 8.15 -7.57
CA VAL A 96 -13.33 6.98 -7.14
C VAL A 96 -14.79 7.33 -6.89
N GLN A 97 -15.65 6.33 -7.06
CA GLN A 97 -17.05 6.34 -6.65
C GLN A 97 -17.39 5.05 -5.90
N GLU A 98 -18.42 5.07 -5.06
CA GLU A 98 -18.96 3.85 -4.49
C GLU A 98 -19.72 3.04 -5.55
N PHE A 99 -19.71 1.71 -5.42
CA PHE A 99 -20.40 0.79 -6.33
C PHE A 99 -21.91 1.08 -6.48
N SER A 100 -22.56 1.58 -5.42
CA SER A 100 -23.96 2.01 -5.47
C SER A 100 -24.18 3.36 -6.15
N GLY A 101 -23.11 4.00 -6.65
CA GLY A 101 -23.07 5.39 -7.06
C GLY A 101 -22.82 6.34 -5.89
N SER A 102 -21.93 7.32 -6.11
CA SER A 102 -21.68 8.45 -5.21
C SER A 102 -21.18 9.65 -6.02
N ASP A 103 -21.05 10.81 -5.38
CA ASP A 103 -20.19 11.87 -5.93
C ASP A 103 -18.76 11.35 -6.09
N ILE A 104 -18.05 11.87 -7.10
CA ILE A 104 -16.63 11.55 -7.31
C ILE A 104 -15.80 12.15 -6.19
N ALA A 105 -14.97 11.31 -5.58
CA ALA A 105 -13.95 11.72 -4.65
C ALA A 105 -12.56 11.25 -5.09
N TRP A 106 -11.51 11.77 -4.48
CA TRP A 106 -10.13 11.46 -4.78
C TRP A 106 -9.47 10.78 -3.58
N VAL A 107 -8.78 9.68 -3.84
CA VAL A 107 -7.96 8.98 -2.85
C VAL A 107 -6.53 8.92 -3.37
N ASN A 108 -5.57 9.18 -2.50
CA ASN A 108 -4.16 9.02 -2.86
C ASN A 108 -3.84 7.53 -2.98
N ASN A 109 -3.16 7.14 -4.06
CA ASN A 109 -2.89 5.75 -4.39
C ASN A 109 -1.99 5.05 -3.35
N LEU A 110 -1.33 5.79 -2.47
CA LEU A 110 -0.64 5.23 -1.30
C LEU A 110 -1.55 4.33 -0.45
N TYR A 111 -2.84 4.66 -0.39
CA TYR A 111 -3.84 3.94 0.39
C TYR A 111 -4.66 2.93 -0.42
N LEU A 112 -4.36 2.78 -1.72
CA LEU A 112 -4.95 1.78 -2.60
C LEU A 112 -4.01 0.60 -2.80
N GLN A 113 -4.61 -0.58 -2.94
CA GLN A 113 -3.88 -1.75 -3.40
C GLN A 113 -3.68 -1.67 -4.92
N GLY A 114 -2.45 -1.90 -5.40
CA GLY A 114 -2.16 -1.90 -6.84
C GLY A 114 -0.89 -1.16 -7.26
N GLY A 115 -0.15 -0.57 -6.32
CA GLY A 115 1.14 0.09 -6.59
C GLY A 115 1.04 1.61 -6.66
N GLU A 116 2.06 2.27 -7.22
CA GLU A 116 2.12 3.74 -7.24
C GLU A 116 1.01 4.33 -8.13
N LYS A 117 0.93 3.86 -9.37
CA LYS A 117 -0.13 4.11 -10.34
C LYS A 117 -0.90 2.81 -10.54
N ILE A 118 -2.24 2.84 -10.46
CA ILE A 118 -3.05 1.63 -10.46
C ILE A 118 -3.20 1.10 -11.90
N GLU A 119 -2.87 -0.17 -12.13
CA GLU A 119 -3.06 -0.81 -13.43
C GLU A 119 -4.56 -0.89 -13.80
N GLY A 120 -4.90 -0.69 -15.07
CA GLY A 120 -6.29 -0.72 -15.56
C GLY A 120 -7.05 0.60 -15.42
N VAL A 121 -6.66 1.47 -14.48
CA VAL A 121 -7.28 2.80 -14.33
C VAL A 121 -6.71 3.77 -15.37
N PRO A 122 -7.54 4.41 -16.22
CA PRO A 122 -7.07 5.35 -17.24
C PRO A 122 -6.59 6.68 -16.63
N ASP A 123 -5.78 7.43 -17.38
CA ASP A 123 -5.40 8.78 -16.99
C ASP A 123 -6.56 9.77 -17.19
N CYS A 124 -6.68 10.72 -16.25
CA CYS A 124 -7.34 11.99 -16.50
C CYS A 124 -6.31 12.96 -17.14
#